data_AF-A0A1B6DQR4-F1
#
_entry.id   AF-A0A1B6DQR4-F1
#
_cell.length_a   1.000
_cell.length_b   1.000
_cell.length_c   1.000
_cell.angle_alpha   90.00
_cell.angle_beta   90.00
_cell.angle_gamma   90.00
#
_symmetry.space_group_name_H-M   'P 1'
#
loop_
_entity.id
_entity.type
_entity.pdbx_description
1 polymer ?
#
loop_
_entity_poly.entity_id
_entity_poly.type
_entity_poly.pdbx_seq_one_letter_code
_entity_poly.pdbx_strand_id
1 'polypeptide(L)'
;ICNKKPKTKRIIKRSILFKFIVTNLNLRFGSGLLDHQFLFFVINQANLSKSIILSHNKIPSTNIKQITLQEPNLNVESHEDKIRSGQCKFFRYSGWGYITPHDGGKDVYVAKNELKKHGYRYLNQNQEVNFTTIITQKGREIASEVTVIKPDLKQMIKKGTRKIRCFNCLKYGNHTAANCPEPKTNSKRR
;
A
#
# COMPACT_ATOMS: atom_id res chain seq x y z
N ILE A 1 -6.44 48.19 -9.40
CA ILE A 1 -5.04 48.10 -9.89
C ILE A 1 -4.38 46.94 -9.14
N CYS A 2 -4.28 45.76 -9.76
CA CYS A 2 -3.68 44.56 -9.16
C CYS A 2 -2.24 44.41 -9.66
N ASN A 3 -1.26 44.51 -8.76
CA ASN A 3 0.17 44.32 -9.07
C ASN A 3 0.52 42.82 -9.14
N LYS A 4 0.85 42.33 -10.34
CA LYS A 4 1.50 41.02 -10.55
C LYS A 4 3.02 41.18 -10.40
N LYS A 5 3.66 40.41 -9.52
CA LYS A 5 5.13 40.30 -9.42
C LYS A 5 5.69 39.40 -10.54
N PRO A 6 6.89 39.67 -11.08
CA PRO A 6 7.47 38.93 -12.20
C PRO A 6 8.13 37.60 -11.76
N LYS A 7 8.06 36.58 -12.62
CA LYS A 7 8.74 35.28 -12.45
C LYS A 7 10.18 35.38 -12.97
N THR A 8 11.17 35.15 -12.12
CA THR A 8 12.58 35.02 -12.49
C THR A 8 12.87 33.61 -13.00
N LYS A 9 13.32 33.49 -14.27
CA LYS A 9 13.84 32.23 -14.83
C LYS A 9 15.33 32.12 -14.49
N ARG A 10 15.71 31.20 -13.61
CA ARG A 10 17.11 30.84 -13.39
C ARG A 10 17.60 29.93 -14.53
N ILE A 11 18.46 30.47 -15.38
CA ILE A 11 19.20 29.72 -16.40
C ILE A 11 20.36 29.02 -15.69
N ILE A 12 20.30 27.68 -15.61
CA ILE A 12 21.38 26.87 -15.05
C ILE A 12 22.41 26.66 -16.17
N LYS A 13 23.60 27.26 -16.04
CA LYS A 13 24.74 26.98 -16.92
C LYS A 13 25.14 25.51 -16.74
N ARG A 14 24.95 24.70 -17.78
CA ARG A 14 25.34 23.28 -17.80
C ARG A 14 26.86 23.17 -17.75
N SER A 15 27.38 22.67 -16.62
CA SER A 15 28.79 22.40 -16.41
C SER A 15 29.32 21.38 -17.42
N ILE A 16 30.52 21.63 -17.93
CA ILE A 16 31.28 20.82 -18.89
C ILE A 16 31.43 19.36 -18.39
N LEU A 17 31.41 19.16 -17.08
CA LEU A 17 31.43 17.86 -16.42
C LEU A 17 30.27 16.94 -16.85
N PHE A 18 29.10 17.52 -17.17
CA PHE A 18 27.92 16.77 -17.57
C PHE A 18 28.05 16.15 -18.97
N LYS A 19 28.83 16.78 -19.86
CA LYS A 19 29.10 16.25 -21.21
C LYS A 19 30.06 15.06 -21.17
N PHE A 20 31.01 15.05 -20.24
CA PHE A 20 32.03 13.99 -20.14
C PHE A 20 31.47 12.65 -19.63
N ILE A 21 30.43 12.69 -18.80
CA ILE A 21 29.76 11.50 -18.26
C ILE A 21 28.86 10.84 -19.33
N VAL A 22 28.23 11.64 -20.19
CA VAL A 22 27.26 11.14 -21.20
C VAL A 22 27.94 10.40 -22.35
N THR A 23 29.19 10.73 -22.70
CA THR A 23 29.88 10.13 -23.86
C THR A 23 30.53 8.77 -23.58
N ASN A 24 30.82 8.41 -22.33
CA ASN A 24 31.52 7.16 -22.00
C ASN A 24 30.60 5.98 -21.64
N LEU A 25 29.28 6.19 -21.57
CA LEU A 25 28.33 5.18 -21.06
C LEU A 25 27.21 4.79 -22.05
N ASN A 26 27.26 5.22 -23.32
CA ASN A 26 26.26 4.88 -24.35
C ASN A 26 24.79 5.03 -23.88
N LEU A 27 24.50 6.03 -23.05
CA LEU A 27 23.14 6.31 -22.58
C LEU A 27 22.39 7.11 -23.65
N ARG A 28 21.53 6.43 -24.42
CA ARG A 28 20.56 7.10 -25.32
C ARG A 28 19.54 7.88 -24.47
N PHE A 29 19.72 9.19 -24.40
CA PHE A 29 18.75 10.11 -23.81
C PHE A 29 17.58 10.35 -24.78
N GLY A 30 16.48 9.63 -24.57
CA GLY A 30 15.19 9.93 -25.17
C GLY A 30 14.40 10.90 -24.29
N SER A 31 14.06 12.06 -24.86
CA SER A 31 13.18 13.12 -24.36
C SER A 31 12.16 12.79 -23.25
N GLY A 32 12.39 13.33 -22.05
CA GLY A 32 11.36 13.41 -21.01
C GLY A 32 11.91 13.93 -19.68
N LEU A 33 11.22 14.88 -19.06
CA LEU A 33 11.60 15.47 -17.77
C LEU A 33 11.37 14.42 -16.67
N LEU A 34 12.45 13.94 -16.05
CA LEU A 34 12.50 13.05 -14.87
C LEU A 34 12.15 11.56 -15.13
N ASP A 35 13.04 10.86 -15.83
CA ASP A 35 13.10 9.40 -15.75
C ASP A 35 13.43 8.96 -14.32
N HIS A 36 12.56 8.15 -13.71
CA HIS A 36 12.73 7.55 -12.38
C HIS A 36 14.04 6.75 -12.27
N GLN A 37 14.51 6.18 -13.39
CA GLN A 37 15.80 5.50 -13.50
C GLN A 37 16.99 6.43 -13.19
N PHE A 38 16.90 7.71 -13.57
CA PHE A 38 17.96 8.70 -13.36
C PHE A 38 18.00 9.16 -11.90
N LEU A 39 16.84 9.28 -11.25
CA LEU A 39 16.73 9.61 -9.82
C LEU A 39 17.30 8.48 -8.95
N PHE A 40 17.04 7.22 -9.31
CA PHE A 40 17.58 6.04 -8.63
C PHE A 40 19.11 5.99 -8.70
N PHE A 41 19.71 6.45 -9.81
CA PHE A 41 21.16 6.51 -9.98
C PHE A 41 21.81 7.63 -9.15
N VAL A 42 21.20 8.84 -9.13
CA VAL A 42 21.73 9.99 -8.39
C VAL A 42 21.62 9.81 -6.87
N ILE A 43 20.58 9.12 -6.39
CA ILE A 43 20.42 8.80 -4.95
C ILE A 43 21.49 7.79 -4.47
N ASN A 44 22.12 7.05 -5.39
CA ASN A 44 23.10 6.02 -5.05
C ASN A 44 24.56 6.50 -4.96
N GLN A 45 24.82 7.81 -4.97
CA GLN A 45 26.17 8.36 -4.82
C GLN A 45 26.76 8.10 -3.42
N ALA A 46 25.91 8.03 -2.39
CA ALA A 46 26.32 7.74 -1.01
C ALA A 46 26.69 6.26 -0.78
N ASN A 47 26.21 5.35 -1.63
CA ASN A 47 26.50 3.92 -1.54
C ASN A 47 27.69 3.51 -2.39
N LEU A 48 27.95 4.25 -3.48
CA LEU A 48 29.16 4.07 -4.29
C LEU A 48 30.42 4.50 -3.53
N SER A 49 30.38 5.61 -2.77
CA SER A 49 31.52 6.03 -1.94
C SER A 49 31.82 5.05 -0.80
N LYS A 50 30.78 4.52 -0.15
CA LYS A 50 30.92 3.49 0.90
C LYS A 50 31.50 2.18 0.36
N SER A 51 31.09 1.74 -0.82
CA SER A 51 31.61 0.50 -1.43
C SER A 51 33.06 0.63 -1.91
N ILE A 52 33.49 1.80 -2.39
CA ILE A 52 34.89 2.07 -2.78
C ILE A 52 35.81 2.19 -1.56
N ILE A 53 35.35 2.80 -0.46
CA ILE A 53 36.13 2.89 0.80
C ILE A 53 36.29 1.50 1.44
N LEU A 54 35.28 0.63 1.34
CA LEU A 54 35.33 -0.75 1.81
C LEU A 54 36.23 -1.66 0.97
N SER A 55 36.41 -1.37 -0.32
CA SER A 55 37.25 -2.19 -1.22
C SER A 55 38.74 -1.83 -1.17
N HIS A 56 39.10 -0.61 -0.75
CA HIS A 56 40.50 -0.15 -0.73
C HIS A 56 41.30 -0.50 0.53
N ASN A 57 40.66 -0.98 1.60
CA ASN A 57 41.36 -1.48 2.77
C ASN A 57 41.35 -3.02 2.73
N LYS A 58 42.41 -3.62 2.16
CA LYS A 58 42.72 -5.05 2.32
C LYS A 58 42.78 -5.37 3.81
N ILE A 59 41.69 -5.88 4.39
CA ILE A 59 41.68 -6.45 5.73
C ILE A 59 42.15 -7.91 5.60
N PRO A 60 43.25 -8.32 6.24
CA PRO A 60 43.69 -9.71 6.23
C PRO A 60 42.67 -10.62 6.93
N SER A 61 42.40 -11.75 6.30
CA SER A 61 41.35 -12.71 6.59
C SER A 61 41.66 -13.60 7.80
N THR A 62 41.70 -13.05 9.01
CA THR A 62 41.84 -13.88 10.22
C THR A 62 41.00 -13.44 11.43
N ASN A 63 40.08 -12.48 11.31
CA ASN A 63 39.19 -12.16 12.43
C ASN A 63 37.77 -11.79 12.01
N ILE A 64 37.04 -12.78 11.49
CA ILE A 64 35.62 -12.64 11.10
C ILE A 64 34.69 -12.70 12.34
N LYS A 65 35.17 -13.05 13.54
CA LYS A 65 34.31 -13.22 14.72
C LYS A 65 33.99 -11.94 15.51
N GLN A 66 34.45 -10.77 15.07
CA GLN A 66 34.24 -9.52 15.81
C GLN A 66 33.55 -8.40 15.02
N ILE A 67 33.01 -8.70 13.83
CA ILE A 67 32.01 -7.83 13.22
C ILE A 67 30.69 -8.15 13.92
N THR A 68 30.56 -7.70 15.16
CA THR A 68 29.25 -7.48 15.74
C THR A 68 28.64 -6.40 14.85
N LEU A 69 27.84 -6.83 13.88
CA LEU A 69 26.88 -5.96 13.23
C LEU A 69 26.08 -5.38 14.38
N GLN A 70 26.39 -4.15 14.78
CA GLN A 70 25.43 -3.38 15.54
C GLN A 70 24.25 -3.29 14.60
N GLU A 71 23.20 -4.04 14.93
CA GLU A 71 21.90 -3.90 14.29
C GLU A 71 21.66 -2.39 14.21
N PRO A 72 21.34 -1.86 13.02
CA PRO A 72 21.00 -0.46 12.93
C PRO A 72 19.89 -0.23 13.97
N ASN A 73 20.13 0.66 14.93
CA ASN A 73 19.10 1.16 15.85
C ASN A 73 18.11 1.97 15.01
N LEU A 74 17.36 1.25 14.18
CA LEU A 74 16.05 1.63 13.77
C LEU A 74 15.27 1.56 15.08
N ASN A 75 15.06 2.72 15.71
CA ASN A 75 13.80 2.98 16.41
C ASN A 75 12.68 2.98 15.34
N VAL A 76 12.53 1.84 14.68
CA VAL A 76 11.27 1.40 14.13
C VAL A 76 10.74 0.61 15.31
N GLU A 77 9.92 1.25 16.14
CA GLU A 77 8.88 0.50 16.83
C GLU A 77 8.14 -0.23 15.71
N SER A 78 8.59 -1.46 15.43
CA SER A 78 7.89 -2.36 14.55
C SER A 78 6.56 -2.55 15.23
N HIS A 79 5.53 -1.94 14.65
CA HIS A 79 4.18 -2.43 14.81
C HIS A 79 4.21 -3.87 14.30
N GLU A 80 4.59 -4.79 15.18
CA GLU A 80 4.45 -6.20 14.95
C GLU A 80 2.98 -6.40 14.62
N ASP A 81 2.71 -7.03 13.47
CA ASP A 81 1.40 -7.53 13.07
C ASP A 81 1.01 -8.69 14.01
N LYS A 82 0.93 -8.39 15.30
CA LYS A 82 0.54 -9.33 16.34
C LYS A 82 -0.92 -9.63 16.12
N ILE A 83 -1.21 -10.89 15.80
CA ILE A 83 -2.57 -11.39 15.77
C ILE A 83 -3.10 -11.35 17.19
N ARG A 84 -4.21 -10.63 17.38
CA ARG A 84 -4.94 -10.50 18.63
C ARG A 84 -6.27 -11.20 18.50
N SER A 85 -6.78 -11.71 19.62
CA SER A 85 -8.12 -12.26 19.71
C SER A 85 -9.02 -11.30 20.51
N GLY A 86 -10.32 -11.34 20.23
CA GLY A 86 -11.28 -10.52 20.95
C GLY A 86 -12.72 -10.86 20.57
N GLN A 87 -13.65 -10.15 21.22
CA GLN A 87 -15.08 -10.30 20.99
C GLN A 87 -15.68 -9.02 20.41
N CYS A 88 -16.60 -9.16 19.46
CA CYS A 88 -17.32 -8.02 18.93
C CYS A 88 -18.25 -7.42 20.00
N LYS A 89 -17.94 -6.21 20.46
CA LYS A 89 -18.75 -5.49 21.45
C LYS A 89 -20.09 -5.07 20.86
N PHE A 90 -20.05 -4.46 19.67
CA PHE A 90 -21.22 -4.16 18.87
C PHE A 90 -20.84 -3.86 17.42
N PHE A 91 -21.78 -4.08 16.50
CA PHE A 91 -21.65 -3.68 15.10
C PHE A 91 -22.96 -3.07 14.60
N ARG A 92 -22.89 -1.82 14.13
CA ARG A 92 -24.09 -1.06 13.71
C ARG A 92 -24.39 -1.27 12.23
N TYR A 93 -25.66 -1.08 11.85
CA TYR A 93 -26.11 -1.08 10.45
C TYR A 93 -25.41 -0.04 9.57
N SER A 94 -24.93 1.06 10.16
CA SER A 94 -24.08 2.06 9.49
C SER A 94 -22.77 1.45 8.95
N GLY A 95 -22.37 0.27 9.43
CA GLY A 95 -21.24 -0.49 8.93
C GLY A 95 -19.94 -0.20 9.67
N TRP A 96 -20.03 0.01 10.97
CA TRP A 96 -18.88 0.17 11.86
C TRP A 96 -19.22 -0.35 13.25
N GLY A 97 -18.20 -0.68 14.03
CA GLY A 97 -18.35 -1.25 15.35
C GLY A 97 -17.05 -1.20 16.15
N TYR A 98 -17.05 -1.91 17.27
CA TYR A 98 -15.87 -2.08 18.12
C TYR A 98 -15.70 -3.54 18.52
N ILE A 99 -14.44 -3.94 18.68
CA ILE A 99 -14.01 -5.23 19.19
C ILE A 99 -13.32 -4.97 20.52
N THR A 100 -13.69 -5.73 21.55
CA THR A 100 -13.00 -5.72 22.84
C THR A 100 -11.95 -6.82 22.80
N PRO A 101 -10.65 -6.49 22.84
CA PRO A 101 -9.58 -7.49 22.83
C PRO A 101 -9.59 -8.32 24.11
N HIS A 102 -9.26 -9.61 24.00
CA HIS A 102 -9.09 -10.48 25.17
C HIS A 102 -7.89 -10.09 26.03
N ASP A 103 -6.91 -9.39 25.44
CA ASP A 103 -5.73 -8.89 26.15
C ASP A 103 -6.06 -7.77 27.18
N GLY A 104 -7.33 -7.37 27.33
CA GLY A 104 -7.74 -6.29 28.23
C GLY A 104 -7.36 -4.88 27.74
N GLY A 105 -6.95 -4.75 26.49
CA GLY A 105 -6.60 -3.47 25.87
C GLY A 105 -7.81 -2.58 25.55
N LYS A 106 -7.53 -1.41 24.97
CA LYS A 106 -8.59 -0.49 24.52
C LYS A 106 -9.46 -1.12 23.43
N ASP A 107 -10.73 -0.71 23.38
CA ASP A 107 -11.64 -1.13 22.31
C ASP A 107 -11.09 -0.72 20.94
N VAL A 108 -11.08 -1.67 20.00
CA VAL A 108 -10.51 -1.51 18.67
C VAL A 108 -11.62 -1.23 17.67
N TYR A 109 -11.46 -0.18 16.86
CA TYR A 109 -12.45 0.21 15.87
C TYR A 109 -12.44 -0.77 14.68
N VAL A 110 -13.62 -1.20 14.23
CA VAL A 110 -13.77 -2.06 13.04
C VAL A 110 -14.75 -1.45 12.03
N ALA A 111 -14.36 -1.43 10.75
CA ALA A 111 -15.19 -0.93 9.66
C ALA A 111 -15.71 -2.07 8.76
N LYS A 112 -16.90 -1.89 8.17
CA LYS A 112 -17.50 -2.88 7.23
C LYS A 112 -16.60 -3.16 6.03
N ASN A 113 -15.77 -2.20 5.63
CA ASN A 113 -14.92 -2.36 4.45
C ASN A 113 -13.86 -3.42 4.72
N GLU A 114 -13.34 -3.49 5.95
CA GLU A 114 -12.39 -4.52 6.33
C GLU A 114 -13.05 -5.90 6.34
N LEU A 115 -14.22 -6.03 6.98
CA LEU A 115 -15.01 -7.27 6.96
C LEU A 115 -15.32 -7.74 5.53
N LYS A 116 -15.69 -6.83 4.63
CA LYS A 116 -16.02 -7.14 3.24
C LYS A 116 -14.84 -7.71 2.47
N LYS A 117 -13.60 -7.26 2.74
CA LYS A 117 -12.39 -7.80 2.10
C LYS A 117 -12.22 -9.27 2.44
N HIS A 118 -12.50 -9.64 3.70
CA HIS A 118 -12.46 -11.02 4.19
C HIS A 118 -13.74 -11.81 3.93
N GLY A 119 -14.70 -11.23 3.21
CA GLY A 119 -15.92 -11.92 2.79
C GLY A 119 -17.05 -11.93 3.81
N TYR A 120 -17.02 -11.06 4.82
CA TYR A 120 -18.07 -10.93 5.83
C TYR A 120 -18.90 -9.64 5.64
N ARG A 121 -20.19 -9.70 5.95
CA ARG A 121 -21.14 -8.57 5.83
C ARG A 121 -21.21 -7.74 7.11
N TYR A 122 -21.22 -8.40 8.25
CA TYR A 122 -21.41 -7.83 9.58
C TYR A 122 -20.85 -8.79 10.64
N LEU A 123 -20.65 -8.29 11.87
CA LEU A 123 -20.34 -9.09 13.05
C LEU A 123 -21.58 -9.18 13.94
N ASN A 124 -21.78 -10.34 14.57
CA ASN A 124 -22.76 -10.51 15.63
C ASN A 124 -22.19 -9.97 16.94
N GLN A 125 -23.06 -9.53 17.85
CA GLN A 125 -22.64 -9.16 19.19
C GLN A 125 -22.06 -10.38 19.93
N ASN A 126 -21.00 -10.16 20.73
CA ASN A 126 -20.23 -11.16 21.45
C ASN A 126 -19.58 -12.24 20.56
N GLN A 127 -19.47 -12.00 19.26
CA GLN A 127 -18.84 -12.95 18.34
C GLN A 127 -17.32 -12.90 18.46
N GLU A 128 -16.73 -14.08 18.57
CA GLU A 128 -15.27 -14.28 18.63
C GLU A 128 -14.60 -13.99 17.28
N VAL A 129 -13.52 -13.21 17.32
CA VAL A 129 -12.76 -12.78 16.15
C VAL A 129 -11.25 -12.75 16.43
N ASN A 130 -10.45 -13.02 15.40
CA ASN A 130 -9.01 -12.72 15.40
C ASN A 130 -8.74 -11.58 14.42
N PHE A 131 -7.83 -10.68 14.77
CA PHE A 131 -7.53 -9.49 13.99
C PHE A 131 -6.13 -8.97 14.30
N THR A 132 -5.57 -8.18 13.39
CA THR A 132 -4.38 -7.37 13.65
C THR A 132 -4.78 -5.92 13.87
N THR A 133 -3.92 -5.10 14.46
CA THR A 133 -4.23 -3.69 14.76
C THR A 133 -3.28 -2.75 14.03
N ILE A 134 -3.86 -1.74 13.38
CA ILE A 134 -3.12 -0.66 12.74
C ILE A 134 -3.41 0.63 13.50
N ILE A 135 -2.37 1.37 13.86
CA ILE A 135 -2.50 2.70 14.44
C ILE A 135 -2.66 3.75 13.33
N THR A 136 -3.73 4.53 13.42
CA THR A 136 -3.94 5.68 12.53
C THR A 136 -3.09 6.87 12.92
N GLN A 137 -2.92 7.83 12.01
CA GLN A 137 -2.28 9.13 12.28
C GLN A 137 -2.91 9.89 13.48
N LYS A 138 -4.15 9.57 13.84
CA LYS A 138 -4.88 10.15 14.98
C LYS A 138 -4.68 9.36 16.28
N GLY A 139 -3.80 8.36 16.30
CA GLY A 139 -3.51 7.51 17.46
C GLY A 139 -4.61 6.50 17.80
N ARG A 140 -5.57 6.26 16.91
CA ARG A 140 -6.62 5.25 17.13
C ARG A 140 -6.23 3.92 16.51
N GLU A 141 -6.44 2.85 17.26
CA GLU A 141 -6.31 1.47 16.79
C GLU A 141 -7.51 1.07 15.92
N ILE A 142 -7.22 0.55 14.75
CA ILE A 142 -8.19 -0.01 13.81
C ILE A 142 -7.87 -1.48 13.57
N ALA A 143 -8.90 -2.31 13.61
CA ALA A 143 -8.79 -3.71 13.28
C ALA A 143 -8.54 -3.89 11.76
N SER A 144 -7.51 -4.66 11.45
CA SER A 144 -7.15 -5.14 10.12
C SER A 144 -7.16 -6.67 10.11
N GLU A 145 -7.22 -7.28 8.93
CA GLU A 145 -7.12 -8.74 8.77
C GLU A 145 -8.11 -9.54 9.64
N VAL A 146 -9.35 -9.04 9.71
CA VAL A 146 -10.37 -9.58 10.62
C VAL A 146 -10.87 -10.93 10.11
N THR A 147 -10.71 -11.94 10.96
CA THR A 147 -11.22 -13.31 10.76
C THR A 147 -12.25 -13.63 11.84
N VAL A 148 -13.38 -14.18 11.42
CA VAL A 148 -14.50 -14.51 12.32
C VAL A 148 -14.42 -15.97 12.72
N ILE A 149 -14.47 -16.27 14.01
CA ILE A 149 -14.49 -17.65 14.51
C ILE A 149 -15.92 -18.17 14.38
N LYS A 150 -16.10 -19.28 13.64
CA LYS A 150 -17.41 -19.91 13.36
C LYS A 150 -18.43 -18.91 12.75
N PRO A 151 -18.20 -18.43 11.51
CA PRO A 151 -19.10 -17.48 10.86
C PRO A 151 -20.43 -18.12 10.43
N ASP A 152 -21.53 -17.37 10.53
CA ASP A 152 -22.82 -17.80 9.99
C ASP A 152 -22.87 -17.66 8.46
N LEU A 153 -23.59 -18.56 7.79
CA LEU A 153 -23.82 -18.49 6.33
C LEU A 153 -24.43 -17.15 5.88
N LYS A 154 -25.23 -16.51 6.75
CA LYS A 154 -25.85 -15.20 6.49
C LYS A 154 -24.85 -14.05 6.54
N GLN A 155 -23.75 -14.20 7.30
CA GLN A 155 -22.67 -13.23 7.38
C GLN A 155 -21.77 -13.28 6.15
N MET A 156 -21.69 -14.41 5.46
CA MET A 156 -20.82 -14.57 4.30
C MET A 156 -21.33 -13.80 3.06
N ILE A 157 -20.40 -13.18 2.33
CA ILE A 157 -20.64 -12.57 1.03
C ILE A 157 -20.42 -13.64 -0.05
N LYS A 158 -21.52 -14.15 -0.62
CA LYS A 158 -21.47 -15.04 -1.78
C LYS A 158 -20.77 -14.33 -2.95
N LYS A 159 -19.62 -14.86 -3.39
CA LYS A 159 -18.94 -14.40 -4.61
C LYS A 159 -19.86 -14.67 -5.81
N GLY A 160 -19.95 -13.72 -6.75
CA GLY A 160 -20.66 -13.91 -8.01
C GLY A 160 -22.20 -13.72 -8.00
N THR A 161 -22.82 -13.29 -6.90
CA THR A 161 -24.30 -13.09 -6.88
C THR A 161 -24.76 -11.68 -7.21
N ARG A 162 -23.85 -10.72 -7.41
CA ARG A 162 -24.25 -9.34 -7.73
C ARG A 162 -24.66 -9.30 -9.19
N LYS A 163 -25.97 -9.34 -9.42
CA LYS A 163 -26.55 -9.08 -10.74
C LYS A 163 -26.26 -7.61 -11.10
N ILE A 164 -25.41 -7.39 -12.09
CA ILE A 164 -25.14 -6.09 -12.69
C ILE A 164 -25.99 -5.93 -13.95
N ARG A 165 -26.34 -4.69 -14.30
CA ARG A 165 -26.97 -4.41 -15.60
C ARG A 165 -25.86 -4.38 -16.66
N CYS A 166 -25.99 -5.24 -17.67
CA CYS A 166 -25.06 -5.24 -18.79
C CYS A 166 -25.28 -4.00 -19.67
N PHE A 167 -24.20 -3.29 -20.04
CA PHE A 167 -24.29 -2.11 -20.93
C PHE A 167 -24.47 -2.46 -22.42
N ASN A 168 -24.48 -3.75 -22.78
CA ASN A 168 -24.76 -4.23 -24.14
C ASN A 168 -26.24 -4.65 -24.25
N CYS A 169 -26.65 -5.71 -23.54
CA CYS A 169 -28.02 -6.25 -23.63
C CYS A 169 -29.03 -5.61 -22.67
N LEU A 170 -28.61 -4.71 -21.78
CA LEU A 170 -29.44 -4.07 -20.74
C LEU A 170 -30.10 -5.02 -19.72
N LYS A 171 -29.87 -6.33 -19.83
CA LYS A 171 -30.36 -7.34 -18.89
C LYS A 171 -29.52 -7.37 -17.61
N TYR A 172 -30.17 -7.70 -16.49
CA TYR A 172 -29.50 -7.95 -15.21
C TYR A 172 -28.94 -9.37 -15.17
N GLY A 173 -27.67 -9.52 -14.86
CA GLY A 173 -27.00 -10.81 -14.76
C GLY A 173 -25.59 -10.69 -14.20
N ASN A 174 -24.81 -11.77 -14.30
CA ASN A 174 -23.46 -11.81 -13.73
C ASN A 174 -22.36 -11.50 -14.76
N HIS A 175 -22.70 -10.84 -15.88
CA HIS A 175 -21.77 -10.54 -16.98
C HIS A 175 -21.67 -9.03 -17.24
N THR A 176 -20.49 -8.59 -17.68
CA THR A 176 -20.26 -7.23 -18.19
C THR A 176 -20.51 -7.18 -19.70
N ALA A 177 -20.55 -5.99 -20.29
CA ALA A 177 -20.68 -5.83 -21.75
C ALA A 177 -19.58 -6.54 -22.55
N ALA A 178 -18.38 -6.73 -21.96
CA ALA A 178 -17.29 -7.47 -22.59
C ALA A 178 -17.58 -8.98 -22.68
N ASN A 179 -18.27 -9.54 -21.68
CA ASN A 179 -18.60 -10.96 -21.58
C ASN A 179 -20.10 -11.22 -21.87
N CYS A 180 -20.72 -10.37 -22.69
CA CYS A 180 -22.13 -10.48 -23.03
C CYS A 180 -22.35 -11.61 -24.06
N PRO A 181 -23.31 -12.54 -23.83
CA PRO A 181 -23.61 -13.59 -24.80
C PRO A 181 -24.32 -13.05 -26.05
N GLU A 182 -24.97 -11.89 -25.94
CA GLU A 182 -25.60 -11.21 -27.07
C GLU A 182 -24.56 -10.44 -27.90
N PRO A 183 -24.71 -10.39 -29.24
CA PRO A 183 -23.82 -9.64 -30.12
C PRO A 183 -23.77 -8.16 -29.72
N LYS A 184 -22.65 -7.48 -30.02
CA LYS A 184 -22.51 -6.06 -29.73
C LYS A 184 -23.49 -5.27 -30.59
N THR A 185 -24.53 -4.69 -29.99
CA THR A 185 -25.46 -3.85 -30.73
C THR A 185 -24.82 -2.48 -30.92
N ASN A 186 -24.65 -2.05 -32.18
CA ASN A 186 -24.18 -0.70 -32.53
C ASN A 186 -25.25 0.38 -32.29
N SER A 187 -26.13 0.18 -31.29
CA SER A 187 -27.16 1.15 -30.93
C SER A 187 -26.47 2.34 -30.27
N LYS A 188 -26.27 3.41 -31.06
CA LYS A 188 -25.85 4.74 -30.59
C LYS A 188 -26.63 5.07 -29.32
N ARG A 189 -25.92 5.13 -28.19
CA ARG A 189 -26.45 5.60 -26.92
C ARG A 189 -26.82 7.07 -27.13
N ARG A 190 -28.12 7.38 -27.10
CA ARG A 190 -28.62 8.76 -26.95
C ARG A 190 -28.41 9.21 -25.51
#